data_AF-A0A1N7D506-F1
#
_entry.id   AF-A0A1N7D506-F1
#
_cell.length_a   1.000
_cell.length_b   1.000
_cell.length_c   1.000
_cell.angle_alpha   90.00
_cell.angle_beta   90.00
_cell.angle_gamma   90.00
#
_symmetry.space_group_name_H-M   'P 1'
#
loop_
_entity.id
_entity.type
_entity.pdbx_description
1 polymer ?
#
loop_
_entity_poly.entity_id
_entity_poly.type
_entity_poly.pdbx_seq_one_letter_code
_entity_poly.pdbx_strand_id
1 'polypeptide(L)'
;MKYLTIAVSLLLLSACSMPLVALAQPVPAHGAGPARGNDGPPPALGPGPGGAQGLPPFLHGIALSEAQQDKVFAATHAQAPLLREQQKIAFKAHEQLRQLAASSTYDDARAGALANTAGQAMAQISLLQARLEQQLLALLTPEQRQQVEQRRAEHAGQPRAPR
;
A
#
# COMPACT_ATOMS: atom_id res chain seq x y z
N MET A 1 -5.35 -28.91 -45.14
CA MET A 1 -3.93 -29.11 -44.76
C MET A 1 -3.68 -28.55 -43.37
N LYS A 2 -4.13 -29.30 -42.36
CA LYS A 2 -3.81 -29.11 -40.94
C LYS A 2 -2.71 -30.12 -40.60
N TYR A 3 -1.84 -29.79 -39.64
CA TYR A 3 -0.94 -30.72 -38.92
C TYR A 3 0.36 -31.20 -39.61
N LEU A 4 1.03 -30.35 -40.40
CA LEU A 4 2.35 -30.70 -40.96
C LEU A 4 3.44 -29.69 -40.57
N THR A 5 3.65 -29.48 -39.27
CA THR A 5 4.88 -28.80 -38.76
C THR A 5 5.17 -29.11 -37.29
N ILE A 6 4.49 -30.09 -36.70
CA ILE A 6 4.81 -30.61 -35.36
C ILE A 6 5.51 -31.95 -35.58
N ALA A 7 6.69 -32.13 -34.97
CA ALA A 7 7.74 -33.10 -35.29
C ALA A 7 8.62 -32.60 -36.45
N VAL A 8 9.90 -32.23 -36.27
CA VAL A 8 10.96 -32.92 -35.54
C VAL A 8 12.05 -31.88 -35.25
N SER A 9 12.45 -31.70 -33.99
CA SER A 9 13.78 -31.21 -33.60
C SER A 9 14.01 -31.59 -32.15
N LEU A 10 14.29 -32.88 -31.96
CA LEU A 10 14.78 -33.45 -30.73
C LEU A 10 16.31 -33.45 -30.83
N LEU A 11 17.02 -32.68 -30.00
CA LEU A 11 18.34 -33.11 -29.54
C LEU A 11 18.75 -32.40 -28.23
N LEU A 12 18.65 -33.17 -27.16
CA LEU A 12 19.53 -33.26 -25.99
C LEU A 12 20.62 -32.19 -25.82
N LEU A 13 20.63 -31.52 -24.67
CA LEU A 13 21.88 -31.31 -23.94
C LEU A 13 21.63 -31.32 -22.42
N SER A 14 22.32 -32.25 -21.78
CA SER A 14 22.43 -32.47 -20.35
C SER A 14 23.14 -31.29 -19.67
N ALA A 15 22.65 -30.88 -18.49
CA ALA A 15 23.47 -30.20 -17.49
C ALA A 15 22.95 -30.51 -16.09
N CYS A 16 23.74 -31.31 -15.35
CA CYS A 16 23.58 -31.61 -13.94
C CYS A 16 23.43 -30.35 -13.09
N SER A 17 22.32 -30.19 -12.37
CA SER A 17 22.22 -29.25 -11.25
C SER A 17 22.55 -29.98 -9.95
N MET A 18 23.81 -29.89 -9.52
CA MET A 18 24.24 -30.25 -8.16
C MET A 18 23.82 -29.16 -7.15
N PRO A 19 23.74 -29.51 -5.85
CA PRO A 19 22.96 -28.76 -4.86
C PRO A 19 23.74 -27.58 -4.28
N LEU A 20 23.06 -26.44 -4.07
CA LEU A 20 23.58 -25.37 -3.23
C LEU A 20 23.48 -25.80 -1.76
N VAL A 21 24.60 -26.26 -1.19
CA VAL A 21 24.78 -26.37 0.26
C VAL A 21 25.02 -24.96 0.81
N ALA A 22 24.06 -24.45 1.57
CA ALA A 22 24.19 -23.19 2.30
C ALA A 22 25.10 -23.39 3.52
N LEU A 23 26.24 -22.70 3.54
CA LEU A 23 27.09 -22.62 4.73
C LEU A 23 26.45 -21.66 5.74
N ALA A 24 25.89 -22.23 6.81
CA ALA A 24 25.53 -21.47 8.01
C ALA A 24 26.81 -21.11 8.77
N GLN A 25 27.19 -19.83 8.77
CA GLN A 25 28.20 -19.28 9.67
C GLN A 25 27.49 -18.80 10.96
N PRO A 26 27.94 -19.20 12.16
CA PRO A 26 27.40 -18.69 13.42
C PRO A 26 27.94 -17.26 13.68
N VAL A 27 27.03 -16.32 13.94
CA VAL A 27 27.36 -14.98 14.43
C VAL A 27 27.60 -15.07 15.95
N PRO A 28 28.78 -14.69 16.47
CA PRO A 28 28.98 -14.61 17.91
C PRO A 28 28.26 -13.39 18.48
N ALA A 29 27.54 -13.61 19.58
CA ALA A 29 26.85 -12.59 20.33
C ALA A 29 27.76 -11.99 21.43
N HIS A 30 27.49 -10.72 21.73
CA HIS A 30 27.87 -9.92 22.91
C HIS A 30 29.24 -9.25 22.95
N GLY A 31 29.19 -7.91 22.79
CA GLY A 31 30.12 -6.97 23.40
C GLY A 31 29.34 -5.73 23.84
N ALA A 32 29.06 -5.62 25.14
CA ALA A 32 28.45 -4.44 25.76
C ALA A 32 29.54 -3.43 26.17
N GLY A 33 29.31 -2.14 25.90
CA GLY A 33 30.12 -1.02 26.40
C GLY A 33 29.52 0.33 25.98
N PRO A 34 29.40 1.34 26.87
CA PRO A 34 28.38 2.38 26.76
C PRO A 34 28.90 3.66 26.06
N ALA A 35 28.09 4.23 25.17
CA ALA A 35 28.27 5.60 24.71
C ALA A 35 26.92 6.33 24.77
N ARG A 36 26.89 7.33 25.64
CA ARG A 36 25.77 8.21 25.96
C ARG A 36 25.63 9.23 24.83
N GLY A 37 24.58 9.11 24.02
CA GLY A 37 24.35 10.00 22.89
C GLY A 37 22.91 9.97 22.38
N ASN A 38 22.02 10.66 23.08
CA ASN A 38 20.79 11.24 22.51
C ASN A 38 19.89 10.32 21.64
N ASP A 39 19.67 9.08 22.03
CA ASP A 39 18.67 8.19 21.43
C ASP A 39 17.31 8.35 22.11
N GLY A 40 16.70 9.54 21.95
CA GLY A 40 15.24 9.58 21.98
C GLY A 40 14.74 8.78 20.77
N PRO A 41 13.71 7.92 20.89
CA PRO A 41 13.13 7.29 19.72
C PRO A 41 12.78 8.40 18.71
N PRO A 42 13.02 8.22 17.40
CA PRO A 42 12.56 9.19 16.41
C PRO A 42 11.08 9.46 16.68
N PRO A 43 10.59 10.72 16.58
CA PRO A 43 9.19 11.00 16.78
C PRO A 43 8.41 10.04 15.89
N ALA A 44 7.56 9.22 16.51
CA ALA A 44 6.75 8.24 15.81
C ALA A 44 5.92 8.98 14.74
N LEU A 45 6.39 8.92 13.50
CA LEU A 45 5.78 9.61 12.38
C LEU A 45 4.56 8.77 11.98
N GLY A 46 3.44 9.02 12.65
CA GLY A 46 2.15 8.45 12.32
C GLY A 46 1.88 7.04 12.87
N PRO A 47 0.67 6.52 12.61
CA PRO A 47 0.14 5.32 13.26
C PRO A 47 1.08 4.12 13.06
N GLY A 48 1.31 3.36 14.13
CA GLY A 48 2.29 2.27 14.20
C GLY A 48 2.12 1.14 13.17
N PRO A 49 3.00 0.12 13.20
CA PRO A 49 3.09 -0.94 12.19
C PRO A 49 1.83 -1.80 12.22
N GLY A 50 0.88 -1.47 11.35
CA GLY A 50 -0.51 -1.90 11.50
C GLY A 50 -1.52 -0.77 11.28
N GLY A 51 -1.04 0.44 10.92
CA GLY A 51 -1.84 1.60 10.56
C GLY A 51 -3.11 1.17 9.88
N ALA A 52 -4.18 1.20 10.66
CA ALA A 52 -5.49 0.77 10.22
C ALA A 52 -5.72 1.52 8.92
N GLN A 53 -6.03 0.78 7.87
CA GLN A 53 -6.85 1.36 6.82
C GLN A 53 -8.15 1.68 7.54
N GLY A 54 -8.19 2.87 8.14
CA GLY A 54 -9.29 3.32 8.96
C GLY A 54 -10.53 3.27 8.08
N LEU A 55 -11.66 2.96 8.69
CA LEU A 55 -12.93 3.08 8.01
C LEU A 55 -13.01 4.47 7.35
N PRO A 56 -13.59 4.58 6.15
CA PRO A 56 -13.76 5.87 5.52
C PRO A 56 -14.40 6.88 6.49
N PRO A 57 -13.91 8.13 6.54
CA PRO A 57 -14.33 9.09 7.56
C PRO A 57 -15.85 9.30 7.64
N PHE A 58 -16.58 9.08 6.54
CA PHE A 58 -18.03 9.24 6.50
C PHE A 58 -18.79 8.22 7.39
N LEU A 59 -18.19 7.05 7.67
CA LEU A 59 -18.78 6.04 8.55
C LEU A 59 -18.58 6.35 10.04
N HIS A 60 -17.68 7.27 10.40
CA HIS A 60 -17.48 7.64 11.80
C HIS A 60 -18.78 8.21 12.39
N GLY A 61 -19.25 7.60 13.48
CA GLY A 61 -20.50 8.01 14.14
C GLY A 61 -21.78 7.63 13.38
N ILE A 62 -21.73 6.76 12.36
CA ILE A 62 -22.92 6.02 11.91
C ILE A 62 -23.07 4.78 12.78
N ALA A 63 -24.23 4.60 13.40
CA ALA A 63 -24.56 3.36 14.11
C ALA A 63 -24.86 2.27 13.08
N LEU A 64 -23.96 1.30 12.94
CA LEU A 64 -24.10 0.15 12.04
C LEU A 64 -24.65 -1.06 12.79
N SER A 65 -25.56 -1.83 12.18
CA SER A 65 -25.96 -3.13 12.71
C SER A 65 -24.80 -4.14 12.62
N GLU A 66 -24.85 -5.21 13.40
CA GLU A 66 -23.85 -6.29 13.37
C GLU A 66 -23.63 -6.83 11.94
N ALA A 67 -24.74 -7.13 11.24
CA ALA A 67 -24.68 -7.59 9.85
C ALA A 67 -24.09 -6.55 8.87
N GLN A 68 -24.19 -5.23 9.16
CA GLN A 68 -23.52 -4.20 8.38
C GLN A 68 -22.03 -4.14 8.70
N GLN A 69 -21.66 -4.23 9.99
CA GLN A 69 -20.27 -4.23 10.44
C GLN A 69 -19.48 -5.40 9.82
N ASP A 70 -20.06 -6.60 9.78
CA ASP A 70 -19.43 -7.77 9.15
C ASP A 70 -19.15 -7.54 7.66
N LYS A 71 -20.12 -6.96 6.94
CA LYS A 71 -19.97 -6.63 5.51
C LYS A 71 -18.92 -5.55 5.29
N VAL A 72 -18.88 -4.53 6.15
CA VAL A 72 -17.86 -3.47 6.13
C VAL A 72 -16.46 -4.06 6.36
N PHE A 73 -16.33 -4.94 7.36
CA PHE A 73 -15.09 -5.62 7.70
C PHE A 73 -14.59 -6.46 6.52
N ALA A 74 -15.47 -7.29 5.94
CA ALA A 74 -15.16 -8.15 4.81
C ALA A 74 -14.72 -7.34 3.58
N ALA A 75 -15.44 -6.28 3.23
CA ALA A 75 -15.10 -5.41 2.10
C ALA A 75 -13.74 -4.72 2.29
N THR A 76 -13.48 -4.19 3.49
CA THR A 76 -12.22 -3.51 3.81
C THR A 76 -11.04 -4.49 3.78
N HIS A 77 -11.19 -5.68 4.37
CA HIS A 77 -10.15 -6.71 4.37
C HIS A 77 -9.86 -7.26 2.97
N ALA A 78 -10.89 -7.43 2.13
CA ALA A 78 -10.70 -7.90 0.76
C ALA A 78 -9.84 -6.94 -0.08
N GLN A 79 -9.94 -5.63 0.17
CA GLN A 79 -9.16 -4.62 -0.53
C GLN A 79 -7.76 -4.39 0.06
N ALA A 80 -7.57 -4.68 1.34
CA ALA A 80 -6.36 -4.31 2.07
C ALA A 80 -5.03 -4.75 1.41
N PRO A 81 -4.90 -5.97 0.84
CA PRO A 81 -3.67 -6.39 0.17
C PRO A 81 -3.34 -5.53 -1.05
N LEU A 82 -4.33 -5.21 -1.88
CA LEU A 82 -4.17 -4.38 -3.08
C LEU A 82 -3.74 -2.97 -2.72
N LEU A 83 -4.35 -2.39 -1.68
CA LEU A 83 -3.96 -1.07 -1.20
C LEU A 83 -2.52 -1.07 -0.68
N ARG A 84 -2.13 -2.09 0.11
CA ARG A 84 -0.77 -2.23 0.63
C ARG A 84 0.25 -2.38 -0.49
N GLU A 85 -0.08 -3.11 -1.55
CA GLU A 85 0.79 -3.27 -2.72
C GLU A 85 1.02 -1.93 -3.43
N GLN A 86 -0.05 -1.21 -3.76
CA GLN A 86 0.07 0.10 -4.41
C GLN A 86 0.81 1.11 -3.54
N GLN A 87 0.60 1.09 -2.21
CA GLN A 87 1.34 1.94 -1.28
C GLN A 87 2.85 1.64 -1.30
N LYS A 88 3.23 0.35 -1.35
CA LYS A 88 4.63 -0.04 -1.48
C LYS A 88 5.24 0.47 -2.79
N ILE A 89 4.52 0.38 -3.90
CA ILE A 89 4.99 0.87 -5.21
C ILE A 89 5.23 2.37 -5.14
N ALA A 90 4.24 3.14 -4.68
CA ALA A 90 4.36 4.59 -4.59
C ALA A 90 5.48 5.02 -3.64
N PHE A 91 5.59 4.39 -2.47
CA PHE A 91 6.64 4.68 -1.49
C PHE A 91 8.03 4.44 -2.08
N LYS A 92 8.26 3.27 -2.70
CA LYS A 92 9.55 2.93 -3.32
C LYS A 92 9.90 3.87 -4.47
N ALA A 93 8.94 4.20 -5.33
CA ALA A 93 9.17 5.12 -6.43
C ALA A 93 9.55 6.53 -5.93
N HIS A 94 8.87 7.03 -4.89
CA HIS A 94 9.24 8.30 -4.25
C HIS A 94 10.61 8.23 -3.56
N GLU A 95 10.93 7.13 -2.89
CA GLU A 95 12.23 6.93 -2.25
C GLU A 95 13.37 6.94 -3.28
N GLN A 96 13.23 6.18 -4.36
CA GLN A 96 14.19 6.15 -5.46
C GLN A 96 14.32 7.51 -6.14
N LEU A 97 13.22 8.25 -6.31
CA LEU A 97 13.25 9.60 -6.88
C LEU A 97 14.02 10.56 -5.97
N ARG A 98 13.81 10.50 -4.65
CA ARG A 98 14.60 11.29 -3.68
C ARG A 98 16.08 10.93 -3.70
N GLN A 99 16.41 9.65 -3.81
CA GLN A 99 17.80 9.19 -3.91
C GLN A 99 18.46 9.68 -5.20
N LEU A 100 17.76 9.62 -6.34
CA LEU A 100 18.25 10.12 -7.63
C LEU A 100 18.45 11.64 -7.60
N ALA A 101 17.53 12.40 -6.99
CA ALA A 101 17.66 13.84 -6.86
C ALA A 101 18.84 14.27 -5.97
N ALA A 102 19.26 13.42 -5.02
CA ALA A 102 20.41 13.67 -4.15
C ALA A 102 21.73 13.12 -4.71
N SER A 103 21.71 12.42 -5.85
CA SER A 103 22.92 11.85 -6.45
C SER A 103 23.66 12.86 -7.33
N SER A 104 24.94 12.61 -7.61
CA SER A 104 25.71 13.36 -8.61
C SER A 104 25.41 12.94 -10.06
N THR A 105 24.45 12.03 -10.26
CA THR A 105 24.16 11.36 -11.54
C THR A 105 22.68 11.47 -11.89
N TYR A 106 22.10 12.65 -11.65
CA TYR A 106 20.71 12.93 -12.02
C TYR A 106 20.47 12.69 -13.50
N ASP A 107 19.38 11.98 -13.79
CA ASP A 107 18.92 11.64 -15.13
C ASP A 107 17.42 11.95 -15.19
N ASP A 108 17.07 12.93 -16.01
CA ASP A 108 15.70 13.45 -16.05
C ASP A 108 14.70 12.42 -16.59
N ALA A 109 15.12 11.55 -17.51
CA ALA A 109 14.28 10.48 -18.02
C ALA A 109 13.98 9.43 -16.95
N ARG A 110 14.98 9.07 -16.13
CA ARG A 110 14.78 8.19 -14.96
C ARG A 110 13.91 8.85 -13.90
N ALA A 111 14.14 10.12 -13.61
CA ALA A 111 13.33 10.88 -12.67
C ALA A 111 11.86 10.91 -13.11
N GLY A 112 11.60 11.18 -14.39
CA GLY A 112 10.27 11.14 -14.99
C GLY A 112 9.61 9.76 -14.91
N ALA A 113 10.35 8.68 -15.15
CA ALA A 113 9.83 7.32 -15.02
C ALA A 113 9.42 6.97 -13.57
N LEU A 114 10.23 7.37 -12.58
CA LEU A 114 9.92 7.18 -11.16
C LEU A 114 8.71 8.01 -10.73
N ALA A 115 8.63 9.27 -11.16
CA ALA A 115 7.49 10.14 -10.91
C ALA A 115 6.18 9.56 -11.51
N ASN A 116 6.24 9.09 -12.76
CA ASN A 116 5.09 8.45 -13.42
C ASN A 116 4.65 7.18 -12.69
N THR A 117 5.60 6.35 -12.23
CA THR A 117 5.31 5.14 -11.45
C THR A 117 4.58 5.48 -10.15
N ALA A 118 5.05 6.49 -9.42
CA ALA A 118 4.40 6.96 -8.20
C ALA A 118 3.00 7.52 -8.47
N GLY A 119 2.86 8.34 -9.51
CA GLY A 119 1.57 8.93 -9.93
C GLY A 119 0.53 7.88 -10.31
N GLN A 120 0.92 6.86 -11.09
CA GLN A 120 0.05 5.74 -11.42
C GLN A 120 -0.36 4.94 -10.19
N ALA A 121 0.58 4.66 -9.28
CA ALA A 121 0.27 3.95 -8.04
C ALA A 121 -0.72 4.72 -7.15
N MET A 122 -0.57 6.05 -7.04
CA MET A 122 -1.50 6.94 -6.35
C MET A 122 -2.90 6.93 -7.00
N ALA A 123 -2.98 7.01 -8.33
CA ALA A 123 -4.25 6.95 -9.05
C ALA A 123 -5.01 5.64 -8.74
N GLN A 124 -4.30 4.51 -8.71
CA GLN A 124 -4.88 3.22 -8.36
C GLN A 124 -5.36 3.17 -6.91
N ILE A 125 -4.62 3.76 -5.96
CA ILE A 125 -5.05 3.89 -4.57
C ILE A 125 -6.36 4.67 -4.47
N SER A 126 -6.46 5.82 -5.13
CA SER A 126 -7.68 6.63 -5.13
C SER A 126 -8.87 5.87 -5.71
N LEU A 127 -8.67 5.11 -6.79
CA LEU A 127 -9.73 4.29 -7.38
C LEU A 127 -10.16 3.14 -6.45
N LEU A 128 -9.21 2.49 -5.78
CA LEU A 128 -9.51 1.46 -4.78
C LEU A 128 -10.37 2.06 -3.66
N GLN A 129 -9.94 3.18 -3.07
CA GLN A 129 -10.68 3.85 -2.01
C GLN A 129 -12.09 4.25 -2.47
N ALA A 130 -12.23 4.91 -3.63
CA ALA A 130 -13.53 5.32 -4.15
C ALA A 130 -14.50 4.13 -4.36
N ARG A 131 -13.98 3.00 -4.85
CA ARG A 131 -14.79 1.77 -5.02
C ARG A 131 -15.23 1.21 -3.67
N LEU A 132 -14.35 1.18 -2.67
CA LEU A 132 -14.71 0.74 -1.32
C LEU A 132 -15.76 1.69 -0.74
N GLU A 133 -15.57 3.00 -0.81
CA GLU A 133 -16.54 3.97 -0.31
C GLU A 133 -17.93 3.78 -0.94
N GLN A 134 -17.99 3.59 -2.26
CA GLN A 134 -19.25 3.31 -2.95
C GLN A 134 -19.91 2.02 -2.45
N GLN A 135 -19.14 0.94 -2.28
CA GLN A 135 -19.63 -0.32 -1.74
C GLN A 135 -20.17 -0.15 -0.31
N LEU A 136 -19.45 0.56 0.54
CA LEU A 136 -19.86 0.78 1.93
C LEU A 136 -21.11 1.66 2.04
N LEU A 137 -21.26 2.69 1.19
CA LEU A 137 -22.48 3.50 1.11
C LEU A 137 -23.70 2.67 0.69
N ALA A 138 -23.51 1.65 -0.14
CA ALA A 138 -24.59 0.74 -0.56
C ALA A 138 -25.06 -0.20 0.57
N LEU A 139 -24.26 -0.39 1.63
CA LEU A 139 -24.64 -1.17 2.81
C LEU A 139 -25.53 -0.40 3.79
N LEU A 140 -25.57 0.92 3.69
CA LEU A 140 -26.29 1.79 4.60
C LEU A 140 -27.80 1.82 4.29
N THR A 141 -28.61 1.97 5.34
CA THR A 141 -30.03 2.26 5.20
C THR A 141 -30.25 3.67 4.64
N PRO A 142 -31.44 3.99 4.11
CA PRO A 142 -31.77 5.34 3.67
C PRO A 142 -31.51 6.41 4.75
N GLU A 143 -31.87 6.12 5.99
CA GLU A 143 -31.72 7.03 7.14
C GLU A 143 -30.24 7.27 7.47
N GLN A 144 -29.44 6.20 7.48
CA GLN A 144 -27.99 6.31 7.70
C GLN A 144 -27.31 7.11 6.57
N ARG A 145 -27.72 6.92 5.31
CA ARG A 145 -27.20 7.73 4.19
C ARG A 145 -27.56 9.20 4.33
N GLN A 146 -28.78 9.51 4.76
CA GLN A 146 -29.18 10.89 5.03
C GLN A 146 -28.30 11.52 6.13
N GLN A 147 -27.99 10.76 7.19
CA GLN A 147 -27.09 11.21 8.24
C GLN A 147 -25.66 11.48 7.72
N VAL A 148 -25.16 10.65 6.80
CA VAL A 148 -23.86 10.88 6.14
C VAL A 148 -23.87 12.20 5.37
N GLU A 149 -24.90 12.46 4.57
CA GLU A 149 -25.00 13.67 3.75
C GLU A 149 -25.15 14.94 4.59
N GLN A 150 -25.93 14.89 5.67
CA GLN A 150 -26.05 16.01 6.62
C GLN A 150 -24.69 16.39 7.21
N ARG A 151 -23.94 15.40 7.69
CA ARG A 151 -22.60 15.66 8.24
C ARG A 151 -21.62 16.16 7.20
N ARG A 152 -21.69 15.66 5.95
CA ARG A 152 -20.87 16.19 4.84
C ARG A 152 -21.14 17.68 4.61
N ALA A 153 -22.41 18.09 4.60
CA ALA A 153 -22.79 19.48 4.45
C ALA A 153 -22.31 20.36 5.61
N GLU A 154 -22.42 19.87 6.85
CA GLU A 154 -21.92 20.56 8.05
C GLU A 154 -20.40 20.81 7.97
N HIS A 155 -19.63 19.79 7.60
CA HIS A 155 -18.17 19.90 7.47
C HIS A 155 -17.75 20.80 6.29
N ALA A 156 -18.53 20.83 5.20
CA ALA A 156 -18.27 21.71 4.07
C ALA A 156 -18.57 23.19 4.37
N GLY A 157 -19.53 23.46 5.27
CA GLY A 157 -19.92 24.82 5.67
C GLY A 157 -19.05 25.44 6.76
N GLN A 158 -18.14 24.68 7.37
CA GLN A 158 -17.30 25.17 8.47
C GLN A 158 -16.02 25.83 7.92
N PRO A 159 -15.77 27.14 8.17
CA PRO A 159 -14.51 27.77 7.79
C PRO A 159 -13.36 27.01 8.44
N ARG A 160 -12.39 26.57 7.64
CA ARG A 160 -11.15 26.02 8.21
C ARG A 160 -10.49 27.13 9.01
N ALA A 161 -10.52 27.02 10.34
CA ALA A 161 -9.83 27.95 11.21
C ALA A 161 -8.34 28.01 10.81
N PRO A 162 -7.76 29.21 10.67
CA PRO A 162 -6.33 29.33 10.39
C PRO A 162 -5.56 28.67 11.56
N ARG A 163 -4.65 27.77 11.21
CA ARG A 163 -3.67 27.20 12.15
C ARG A 163 -2.53 28.17 12.38
#